data_AF-A0A1U7M6L2-F1
#
_entry.id   AF-A0A1U7M6L2-F1
#
_cell.length_a   1.000
_cell.length_b   1.000
_cell.length_c   1.000
_cell.angle_alpha   90.00
_cell.angle_beta   90.00
_cell.angle_gamma   90.00
#
_symmetry.space_group_name_H-M   'P 1'
#
loop_
_entity.id
_entity.type
_entity.pdbx_description
1 polymer ?
#
loop_
_entity_poly.entity_id
_entity_poly.type
_entity_poly.pdbx_seq_one_letter_code
_entity_poly.pdbx_strand_id
1 'polypeptide(L)'
;MKKILMFLMVVSVSLTFLVFSIERNAYNEDYYIRKYEEHDIEELTQKSLEELKPITNNLILYLKGGENDLLRPHFNEKEILHMEDVKELFNLARIIKYTGIIIIILGVYYFRKNKNMVLLAKTFLYGLFLNYILLTIIGFLAYKDFNKYFTYFHLIFFTNDLWILDPNRDLMIQMLPEEFFIGMATNIVISFLVYLAILQIVSYLYIRKDKIKNETVIRKS
;
A
#
# COMPACT_ATOMS: atom_id res chain seq x y z
N MET A 1 -4.06 11.51 -27.67
CA MET A 1 -3.44 12.26 -26.55
C MET A 1 -4.29 12.29 -25.29
N LYS A 2 -5.51 12.86 -25.28
CA LYS A 2 -6.35 12.96 -24.06
C LYS A 2 -6.65 11.62 -23.36
N LYS A 3 -6.96 10.55 -24.11
CA LYS A 3 -7.20 9.21 -23.56
C LYS A 3 -5.97 8.62 -22.85
N ILE A 4 -4.78 8.81 -23.41
CA ILE A 4 -3.51 8.37 -22.81
C ILE A 4 -3.28 9.12 -21.50
N LEU A 5 -3.48 10.44 -21.50
CA LEU A 5 -3.36 11.23 -20.28
C LEU A 5 -4.37 10.80 -19.21
N MET A 6 -5.63 10.54 -19.58
CA MET A 6 -6.64 10.03 -18.65
C MET A 6 -6.24 8.68 -18.04
N PHE A 7 -5.76 7.75 -18.87
CA PHE A 7 -5.27 6.44 -18.41
C PHE A 7 -4.09 6.61 -17.46
N LEU A 8 -3.11 7.44 -17.83
CA LEU A 8 -1.96 7.75 -17.00
C LEU A 8 -2.38 8.31 -15.63
N MET A 9 -3.35 9.24 -15.61
CA MET A 9 -3.89 9.78 -14.36
C MET A 9 -4.52 8.71 -13.47
N VAL A 10 -5.29 7.77 -14.05
CA VAL A 10 -5.88 6.65 -13.29
C VAL A 10 -4.80 5.75 -12.70
N VAL A 11 -3.81 5.36 -13.50
CA VAL A 11 -2.70 4.52 -13.06
C VAL A 11 -1.89 5.21 -11.96
N SER A 12 -1.51 6.48 -12.16
CA SER A 12 -0.75 7.25 -11.17
C SER A 12 -1.49 7.40 -9.85
N VAL A 13 -2.78 7.74 -9.86
CA VAL A 13 -3.60 7.79 -8.64
C VAL A 13 -3.67 6.42 -7.95
N SER A 14 -3.93 5.36 -8.71
CA SER A 14 -4.09 4.02 -8.17
C SER A 14 -2.81 3.55 -7.48
N LEU A 15 -1.66 3.67 -8.13
CA LEU A 15 -0.37 3.30 -7.56
C LEU A 15 0.01 4.21 -6.38
N THR A 16 -0.24 5.51 -6.48
CA THR A 16 0.07 6.44 -5.38
C THR A 16 -0.73 6.10 -4.12
N PHE A 17 -2.04 5.88 -4.26
CA PHE A 17 -2.90 5.47 -3.15
C PHE A 17 -2.52 4.10 -2.60
N LEU A 18 -2.19 3.13 -3.45
CA LEU A 18 -1.71 1.82 -3.02
C LEU A 18 -0.45 1.95 -2.15
N VAL A 19 0.56 2.71 -2.60
CA VAL A 19 1.79 2.90 -1.81
C VAL A 19 1.51 3.65 -0.51
N PHE A 20 0.65 4.67 -0.51
CA PHE A 20 0.23 5.32 0.73
C PHE A 20 -0.44 4.33 1.70
N SER A 21 -1.26 3.42 1.20
CA SER A 21 -1.89 2.38 2.02
C SER A 21 -0.87 1.38 2.57
N ILE A 22 0.11 0.96 1.76
CA ILE A 22 1.20 0.08 2.21
C ILE A 22 2.00 0.76 3.32
N GLU A 23 2.53 1.96 3.08
CA GLU A 23 3.33 2.70 4.05
C GLU A 23 2.57 2.97 5.35
N ARG A 24 1.32 3.43 5.25
CA ARG A 24 0.49 3.72 6.43
C ARG A 24 0.38 2.50 7.36
N ASN A 25 0.18 1.31 6.79
CA ASN A 25 -0.07 0.11 7.58
C ASN A 25 1.25 -0.59 7.98
N ALA A 26 2.25 -0.63 7.10
CA ALA A 26 3.56 -1.20 7.41
C ALA A 26 4.30 -0.40 8.50
N TYR A 27 4.04 0.91 8.61
CA TYR A 27 4.65 1.78 9.62
C TYR A 27 3.80 1.97 10.88
N ASN A 28 2.69 1.24 11.02
CA ASN A 28 1.78 1.36 12.15
C ASN A 28 2.23 0.44 13.29
N GLU A 29 3.03 0.94 14.23
CA GLU A 29 3.51 0.18 15.38
C GLU A 29 2.38 -0.44 16.21
N ASP A 30 1.26 0.27 16.41
CA ASP A 30 0.10 -0.24 17.15
C ASP A 30 -0.49 -1.51 16.53
N TYR A 31 -0.34 -1.71 15.22
CA TYR A 31 -0.76 -2.93 14.55
C TYR A 31 0.13 -4.12 14.94
N TYR A 32 1.45 -3.92 15.02
CA TYR A 32 2.39 -4.96 15.43
C TYR A 32 2.16 -5.37 16.87
N ILE A 33 2.10 -4.40 17.78
CA ILE A 33 1.90 -4.66 19.21
C ILE A 33 0.62 -5.46 19.44
N ARG A 34 -0.50 -5.05 18.83
CA ARG A 34 -1.76 -5.76 18.94
C ARG A 34 -1.67 -7.19 18.40
N LYS A 35 -0.98 -7.38 17.27
CA LYS A 35 -0.78 -8.72 16.70
C LYS A 35 0.13 -9.60 17.55
N TYR A 36 1.06 -9.01 18.29
CA TYR A 36 1.89 -9.75 19.24
C TYR A 36 1.06 -10.29 20.40
N GLU A 37 0.14 -9.48 20.91
CA GLU A 37 -0.81 -9.88 21.97
C GLU A 37 -1.85 -10.88 21.45
N GLU A 38 -2.38 -10.71 20.23
CA GLU A 38 -3.41 -11.60 19.65
C GLU A 38 -2.90 -13.01 19.32
N HIS A 39 -1.58 -13.17 19.14
CA HIS A 39 -0.96 -14.41 18.63
C HIS A 39 0.16 -14.93 19.53
N ASP A 40 0.19 -14.53 20.81
CA ASP A 40 1.13 -15.01 21.83
C ASP A 40 2.61 -15.00 21.36
N ILE A 41 3.01 -13.93 20.67
CA ILE A 41 4.34 -13.81 20.05
C ILE A 41 5.45 -13.81 21.11
N GLU A 42 5.15 -13.38 22.33
CA GLU A 42 6.09 -13.49 23.46
C GLU A 42 6.48 -14.95 23.75
N GLU A 43 5.53 -15.88 23.65
CA GLU A 43 5.79 -17.32 23.82
C GLU A 43 6.59 -17.88 22.64
N LEU A 44 6.23 -17.52 21.40
CA LEU A 44 6.90 -18.01 20.19
C LEU A 44 8.35 -17.54 20.09
N THR A 45 8.63 -16.31 20.52
CA THR A 45 9.96 -15.69 20.44
C THR A 45 10.78 -15.83 21.73
N GLN A 46 10.14 -16.21 22.84
CA GLN A 46 10.72 -16.19 24.19
C GLN A 46 11.26 -14.79 24.56
N LYS A 47 10.59 -13.73 24.09
CA LYS A 47 10.94 -12.33 24.33
C LYS A 47 9.73 -11.61 24.88
N SER A 48 9.94 -10.78 25.89
CA SER A 48 8.86 -9.95 26.43
C SER A 48 8.43 -8.87 25.44
N LEU A 49 7.22 -8.34 25.58
CA LEU A 49 6.71 -7.25 24.75
C LEU A 49 7.60 -6.00 24.84
N GLU A 50 8.20 -5.75 26.01
CA GLU A 50 9.15 -4.65 26.21
C GLU A 50 10.46 -4.85 25.43
N GLU A 51 10.86 -6.09 25.15
CA GLU A 51 11.97 -6.41 24.25
C GLU A 51 11.56 -6.35 22.78
N LEU A 52 10.32 -6.75 22.44
CA LEU A 52 9.83 -6.77 21.05
C LEU A 52 9.53 -5.38 20.47
N LYS A 53 9.09 -4.44 21.30
CA LYS A 53 8.83 -3.03 20.91
C LYS A 53 10.04 -2.36 20.24
N PRO A 54 11.24 -2.29 20.85
CA PRO A 54 12.40 -1.65 20.23
C PRO A 54 12.86 -2.38 18.95
N ILE A 55 12.72 -3.71 18.88
CA ILE A 55 13.02 -4.49 17.66
C ILE A 55 12.07 -4.06 16.52
N THR A 56 10.79 -3.95 16.82
CA THR A 56 9.74 -3.53 15.88
C THR A 56 9.94 -2.09 15.41
N ASN A 57 10.27 -1.18 16.33
CA ASN A 57 10.57 0.20 15.96
C ASN A 57 11.79 0.27 15.03
N ASN A 58 12.85 -0.48 15.30
CA ASN A 58 14.02 -0.57 14.42
C ASN A 58 13.65 -1.13 13.03
N LEU A 59 12.80 -2.16 12.97
CA LEU A 59 12.27 -2.71 11.72
C LEU A 59 11.49 -1.65 10.92
N ILE A 60 10.59 -0.90 11.57
CA ILE A 60 9.81 0.17 10.92
C ILE A 60 10.73 1.31 10.44
N LEU A 61 11.71 1.73 11.25
CA LEU A 61 12.70 2.75 10.87
C LEU A 61 13.55 2.29 9.69
N TYR A 62 13.93 1.02 9.65
CA TYR A 62 14.63 0.41 8.54
C TYR A 62 13.82 0.49 7.24
N LEU A 63 12.54 0.08 7.28
CA LEU A 63 11.63 0.17 6.12
C LEU A 63 11.44 1.62 5.64
N LYS A 64 11.48 2.60 6.55
CA LYS A 64 11.45 4.05 6.25
C LYS A 64 12.74 4.57 5.60
N GLY A 65 13.77 3.75 5.45
CA GLY A 65 15.03 4.10 4.79
C GLY A 65 16.28 3.98 5.69
N GLY A 66 16.13 3.57 6.95
CA GLY A 66 17.24 3.41 7.90
C GLY A 66 18.27 2.34 7.49
N GLU A 67 19.46 2.38 8.07
CA GLU A 67 20.57 1.49 7.72
C GLU A 67 20.47 0.11 8.38
N ASN A 68 21.22 -0.87 7.84
CA ASN A 68 21.23 -2.25 8.33
C ASN A 68 21.65 -2.38 9.79
N ASP A 69 22.41 -1.41 10.32
CA ASP A 69 22.83 -1.36 11.73
C ASP A 69 21.65 -1.33 12.71
N LEU A 70 20.45 -0.94 12.26
CA LEU A 70 19.22 -1.05 13.04
C LEU A 70 18.78 -2.51 13.25
N LEU A 71 19.08 -3.40 12.30
CA LEU A 71 18.64 -4.80 12.29
C LEU A 71 19.69 -5.76 12.86
N ARG A 72 20.98 -5.45 12.65
CA ARG A 72 22.13 -6.29 13.08
C ARG A 72 22.10 -6.76 14.55
N PRO A 73 21.61 -5.99 15.53
CA PRO A 73 21.55 -6.46 16.91
C PRO A 73 20.49 -7.54 17.16
N HIS A 74 19.51 -7.69 16.26
CA HIS A 74 18.28 -8.46 16.51
C HIS A 74 18.12 -9.67 15.59
N PHE A 75 18.57 -9.56 14.35
CA PHE A 75 18.34 -10.54 13.30
C PHE A 75 19.64 -11.16 12.80
N ASN A 76 19.57 -12.39 12.31
CA ASN A 76 20.72 -13.06 11.72
C ASN A 76 21.02 -12.55 10.30
N GLU A 77 22.15 -12.94 9.73
CA GLU A 77 22.62 -12.45 8.44
C GLU A 77 21.65 -12.76 7.29
N LYS A 78 21.02 -13.94 7.29
CA LYS A 78 20.04 -14.32 6.27
C LYS A 78 18.80 -13.44 6.32
N GLU A 79 18.28 -13.19 7.52
CA GLU A 79 17.12 -12.31 7.73
C GLU A 79 17.42 -10.86 7.30
N ILE A 80 18.63 -10.38 7.57
CA ILE A 80 19.07 -9.03 7.16
C ILE A 80 19.15 -8.95 5.64
N LEU A 81 19.76 -9.92 4.98
CA LEU A 81 19.85 -9.95 3.51
C LEU A 81 18.46 -10.02 2.86
N HIS A 82 17.52 -10.78 3.43
CA HIS A 82 16.12 -10.74 2.99
C HIS A 82 15.51 -9.35 3.16
N MET A 83 15.76 -8.69 4.29
CA MET A 83 15.25 -7.34 4.53
C MET A 83 15.86 -6.29 3.60
N GLU A 84 17.08 -6.48 3.10
CA GLU A 84 17.65 -5.62 2.05
C GLU A 84 16.82 -5.71 0.76
N ASP A 85 16.44 -6.90 0.32
CA ASP A 85 15.55 -7.10 -0.83
C ASP A 85 14.20 -6.39 -0.61
N VAL A 86 13.62 -6.52 0.59
CA VAL A 86 12.37 -5.83 0.97
C VAL A 86 12.55 -4.32 0.98
N LYS A 87 13.68 -3.80 1.46
CA LYS A 87 13.97 -2.36 1.48
C LYS A 87 14.02 -1.79 0.08
N GLU A 88 14.59 -2.51 -0.88
CA GLU A 88 14.60 -2.09 -2.28
C GLU A 88 13.19 -2.03 -2.88
N LEU A 89 12.29 -2.95 -2.51
CA LEU A 89 10.87 -2.83 -2.89
C LEU A 89 10.21 -1.58 -2.30
N PHE A 90 10.50 -1.25 -1.04
CA PHE A 90 9.99 -0.02 -0.42
C PHE A 90 10.60 1.25 -1.07
N ASN A 91 11.87 1.22 -1.46
CA ASN A 91 12.52 2.29 -2.22
C ASN A 91 11.85 2.49 -3.58
N LEU A 92 11.63 1.42 -4.33
CA LEU A 92 10.92 1.46 -5.60
C LEU A 92 9.49 1.99 -5.43
N ALA A 93 8.76 1.52 -4.42
CA ALA A 93 7.42 1.98 -4.10
C ALA A 93 7.40 3.49 -3.82
N ARG A 94 8.37 4.02 -3.07
CA ARG A 94 8.53 5.46 -2.84
C ARG A 94 8.76 6.22 -4.14
N ILE A 95 9.63 5.73 -5.02
CA ILE A 95 9.89 6.35 -6.34
C ILE A 95 8.59 6.39 -7.17
N ILE A 96 7.84 5.29 -7.21
CA ILE A 96 6.55 5.21 -7.91
C ILE A 96 5.56 6.23 -7.35
N LYS A 97 5.44 6.32 -6.01
CA LYS A 97 4.55 7.27 -5.32
C LYS A 97 4.90 8.72 -5.65
N TYR A 98 6.15 9.14 -5.49
CA TYR A 98 6.55 10.53 -5.76
C TYR A 98 6.42 10.89 -7.24
N THR A 99 6.80 9.98 -8.14
CA THR A 99 6.58 10.16 -9.59
C THR A 99 5.09 10.28 -9.90
N GLY A 100 4.25 9.42 -9.31
CA GLY A 100 2.81 9.46 -9.44
C GLY A 100 2.21 10.78 -8.96
N ILE A 101 2.65 11.30 -7.81
CA ILE A 101 2.24 12.61 -7.29
C ILE A 101 2.57 13.73 -8.28
N ILE A 102 3.78 13.75 -8.85
CA ILE A 102 4.18 14.76 -9.84
C ILE A 102 3.26 14.70 -11.07
N ILE A 103 3.00 13.50 -11.60
CA ILE A 103 2.09 13.29 -12.74
C ILE A 103 0.68 13.77 -12.40
N ILE A 104 0.18 13.46 -11.21
CA ILE A 104 -1.15 13.88 -10.77
C ILE A 104 -1.23 15.41 -10.72
N ILE A 105 -0.25 16.08 -10.11
CA ILE A 105 -0.22 17.55 -10.01
C ILE A 105 -0.19 18.18 -11.40
N LEU A 106 0.70 17.73 -12.28
CA LEU A 106 0.81 18.25 -13.65
C LEU A 106 -0.44 18.00 -14.47
N GLY A 107 -1.04 16.81 -14.33
CA GLY A 107 -2.29 16.46 -15.00
C GLY A 107 -3.47 17.30 -14.51
N VAL A 108 -3.63 17.47 -13.20
CA VAL A 108 -4.65 18.36 -12.62
C VAL A 108 -4.47 19.79 -13.13
N TYR A 109 -3.24 20.31 -13.15
CA TYR A 109 -2.93 21.62 -13.71
C TYR A 109 -3.34 21.72 -15.19
N TYR A 110 -2.98 20.72 -16.01
CA TYR A 110 -3.35 20.66 -17.43
C TYR A 110 -4.87 20.67 -17.62
N PHE A 111 -5.62 19.81 -16.93
CA PHE A 111 -7.09 19.76 -17.06
C PHE A 111 -7.75 21.04 -16.56
N ARG A 112 -7.21 21.68 -15.51
CA ARG A 112 -7.67 22.97 -15.02
C ARG A 112 -7.45 24.09 -16.03
N LYS A 113 -6.23 24.22 -16.58
CA LYS A 113 -5.87 25.24 -17.58
C LYS A 113 -6.75 25.15 -18.82
N ASN A 114 -7.08 23.93 -19.25
CA ASN A 114 -7.92 23.68 -20.42
C ASN A 114 -9.43 23.64 -20.11
N LYS A 115 -9.87 24.06 -18.91
CA LYS A 115 -11.28 24.07 -18.46
C LYS A 115 -11.99 22.70 -18.59
N ASN A 116 -11.23 21.60 -18.48
CA ASN A 116 -11.71 20.22 -18.64
C ASN A 116 -11.79 19.45 -17.31
N MET A 117 -11.96 20.13 -16.17
CA MET A 117 -11.99 19.49 -14.85
C MET A 117 -13.15 18.50 -14.69
N VAL A 118 -14.29 18.72 -15.34
CA VAL A 118 -15.41 17.76 -15.34
C VAL A 118 -15.03 16.45 -16.03
N LEU A 119 -14.21 16.52 -17.10
CA LEU A 119 -13.68 15.33 -17.76
C LEU A 119 -12.72 14.56 -16.83
N LEU A 120 -11.85 15.28 -16.11
CA LEU A 120 -10.95 14.65 -15.12
C LEU A 120 -11.74 13.99 -13.98
N ALA A 121 -12.76 14.66 -13.44
CA ALA A 121 -13.63 14.09 -12.42
C ALA A 121 -14.34 12.83 -12.92
N LYS A 122 -14.88 12.82 -14.15
CA LYS A 122 -15.45 11.61 -14.75
C LYS A 122 -14.40 10.50 -14.91
N THR A 123 -13.18 10.87 -15.26
CA THR A 123 -12.06 9.93 -15.41
C THR A 123 -11.79 9.21 -14.10
N PHE A 124 -11.69 9.92 -12.98
CA PHE A 124 -11.48 9.30 -11.68
C PHE A 124 -12.70 8.52 -11.19
N LEU A 125 -13.91 9.08 -11.37
CA LEU A 125 -15.14 8.40 -10.95
C LEU A 125 -15.26 7.01 -11.57
N TYR A 126 -15.08 6.91 -12.89
CA TYR A 126 -15.27 5.64 -13.61
C TYR A 126 -13.99 4.80 -13.73
N GLY A 127 -12.83 5.44 -13.96
CA GLY A 127 -11.58 4.74 -14.22
C GLY A 127 -11.05 3.98 -13.01
N LEU A 128 -11.34 4.46 -11.78
CA LEU A 128 -10.87 3.80 -10.56
C LEU A 128 -11.61 2.49 -10.24
N PHE A 129 -12.76 2.21 -10.87
CA PHE A 129 -13.50 0.95 -10.66
C PHE A 129 -12.69 -0.30 -11.04
N LEU A 130 -11.71 -0.18 -11.95
CA LEU A 130 -10.83 -1.30 -12.30
C LEU A 130 -10.05 -1.83 -11.09
N ASN A 131 -9.67 -0.96 -10.15
CA ASN A 131 -8.97 -1.39 -8.93
C ASN A 131 -9.82 -2.33 -8.09
N TYR A 132 -11.13 -2.10 -8.00
CA TYR A 132 -12.04 -2.95 -7.23
C TYR A 132 -12.06 -4.36 -7.82
N ILE A 133 -12.12 -4.47 -9.15
CA ILE A 133 -12.09 -5.77 -9.84
C ILE A 133 -10.77 -6.50 -9.57
N LEU A 134 -9.64 -5.81 -9.70
CA LEU A 134 -8.31 -6.39 -9.43
C LEU A 134 -8.17 -6.85 -7.98
N LEU A 135 -8.62 -6.03 -7.02
CA LEU A 135 -8.60 -6.38 -5.60
C LEU A 135 -9.51 -7.55 -5.27
N THR A 136 -10.70 -7.64 -5.87
CA THR A 136 -11.58 -8.78 -5.68
C THR A 136 -10.92 -10.07 -6.16
N ILE A 137 -10.26 -10.04 -7.32
CA ILE A 137 -9.53 -11.20 -7.85
C ILE A 137 -8.38 -11.57 -6.91
N ILE A 138 -7.49 -10.63 -6.59
CA ILE A 138 -6.32 -10.88 -5.73
C ILE A 138 -6.76 -11.36 -4.33
N GLY A 139 -7.76 -10.69 -3.75
CA GLY A 139 -8.32 -11.05 -2.44
C GLY A 139 -8.96 -12.43 -2.43
N PHE A 140 -9.70 -12.80 -3.49
CA PHE A 140 -10.27 -14.14 -3.63
C PHE A 140 -9.18 -15.22 -3.74
N LEU A 141 -8.11 -14.95 -4.49
CA LEU A 141 -6.98 -15.86 -4.61
C LEU A 141 -6.30 -16.04 -3.24
N ALA A 142 -5.94 -14.94 -2.57
CA ALA A 142 -5.31 -14.98 -1.26
C ALA A 142 -6.19 -15.67 -0.19
N TYR A 143 -7.51 -15.46 -0.23
CA TYR A 143 -8.45 -16.15 0.66
C TYR A 143 -8.48 -17.67 0.46
N LYS A 144 -8.33 -18.13 -0.78
CA LYS A 144 -8.36 -19.57 -1.09
C LYS A 144 -7.12 -20.31 -0.58
N ASP A 145 -5.95 -19.69 -0.69
CA ASP A 145 -4.66 -20.31 -0.35
C ASP A 145 -3.60 -19.23 -0.15
N PHE A 146 -3.56 -18.65 1.05
CA PHE A 146 -2.68 -17.53 1.34
C PHE A 146 -1.20 -17.90 1.13
N ASN A 147 -0.76 -19.04 1.68
CA ASN A 147 0.61 -19.53 1.55
C ASN A 147 1.08 -19.67 0.10
N LYS A 148 0.24 -20.19 -0.79
CA LYS A 148 0.58 -20.29 -2.21
C LYS A 148 0.78 -18.93 -2.86
N TYR A 149 -0.13 -17.98 -2.64
CA TYR A 149 -0.01 -16.66 -3.27
C TYR A 149 1.04 -15.78 -2.59
N PHE A 150 1.32 -16.00 -1.30
CA PHE A 150 2.46 -15.42 -0.60
C PHE A 150 3.78 -15.95 -1.19
N THR A 151 3.87 -17.24 -1.50
CA THR A 151 5.02 -17.82 -2.21
C THR A 151 5.17 -17.20 -3.61
N TYR A 152 4.09 -17.08 -4.39
CA TYR A 152 4.17 -16.43 -5.70
C TYR A 152 4.56 -14.96 -5.63
N PHE A 153 4.14 -14.23 -4.59
CA PHE A 153 4.62 -12.87 -4.36
C PHE A 153 6.16 -12.87 -4.24
N HIS A 154 6.74 -13.74 -3.41
CA HIS A 154 8.19 -13.81 -3.25
C HIS A 154 8.90 -14.20 -4.55
N LEU A 155 8.37 -15.17 -5.30
CA LEU A 155 8.95 -15.59 -6.59
C LEU A 155 8.84 -14.52 -7.70
N ILE A 156 7.89 -13.58 -7.60
CA ILE A 156 7.78 -12.47 -8.55
C ILE A 156 8.84 -11.40 -8.25
N PHE A 157 9.13 -11.13 -6.98
CA PHE A 157 9.97 -10.01 -6.57
C PHE A 157 11.42 -10.41 -6.25
N PHE A 158 11.68 -11.67 -5.91
CA PHE A 158 12.98 -12.15 -5.48
C PHE A 158 13.45 -13.31 -6.36
N THR A 159 14.76 -13.38 -6.58
CA THR A 159 15.43 -14.40 -7.41
C THR A 159 16.28 -15.37 -6.58
N ASN A 160 16.15 -15.29 -5.26
CA ASN A 160 16.90 -16.04 -4.26
C ASN A 160 15.92 -16.65 -3.23
N ASP A 161 16.46 -17.48 -2.33
CA ASP A 161 15.69 -18.19 -1.29
C ASP A 161 15.87 -17.57 0.12
N LEU A 162 16.35 -16.32 0.22
CA LEU A 162 16.60 -15.66 1.52
C LEU A 162 15.31 -15.47 2.33
N TRP A 163 14.17 -15.32 1.64
CA TRP A 163 12.85 -15.19 2.24
C TRP A 163 12.28 -16.47 2.85
N ILE A 164 12.88 -17.64 2.59
CA ILE A 164 12.45 -18.92 3.17
C ILE A 164 13.08 -19.05 4.57
N LEU A 165 12.39 -18.55 5.59
CA LEU A 165 12.85 -18.54 6.98
C LEU A 165 12.37 -19.78 7.76
N ASP A 166 13.16 -20.22 8.75
CA ASP A 166 12.84 -21.33 9.66
C ASP A 166 12.08 -20.80 10.89
N PRO A 167 10.79 -21.15 11.08
CA PRO A 167 9.99 -20.67 12.21
C PRO A 167 10.51 -21.13 13.58
N ASN A 168 11.42 -22.11 13.64
CA ASN A 168 12.01 -22.57 14.90
C ASN A 168 13.29 -21.82 15.27
N ARG A 169 13.82 -20.96 14.39
CA ARG A 169 15.14 -20.33 14.56
C ARG A 169 15.17 -18.84 14.21
N ASP A 170 14.45 -18.43 13.18
CA ASP A 170 14.51 -17.08 12.63
C ASP A 170 13.48 -16.18 13.33
N LEU A 171 13.96 -15.12 13.97
CA LEU A 171 13.15 -14.24 14.80
C LEU A 171 12.08 -13.50 13.99
N MET A 172 12.40 -13.09 12.76
CA MET A 172 11.54 -12.32 11.88
C MET A 172 10.22 -13.04 11.60
N ILE A 173 10.28 -14.33 11.24
CA ILE A 173 9.07 -15.12 10.93
C ILE A 173 8.31 -15.53 12.20
N GLN A 174 9.01 -15.65 13.34
CA GLN A 174 8.36 -15.83 14.64
C GLN A 174 7.58 -14.58 15.06
N MET A 175 8.12 -13.38 14.81
CA MET A 175 7.45 -12.11 15.10
C MET A 175 6.30 -11.82 14.13
N LEU A 176 6.45 -12.23 12.87
CA LEU A 176 5.53 -11.91 11.78
C LEU A 176 4.98 -13.20 11.14
N PRO A 177 4.17 -14.00 11.86
CA PRO A 177 3.61 -15.22 11.32
C PRO A 177 2.59 -14.95 10.21
N GLU A 178 2.09 -16.00 9.56
CA GLU A 178 1.11 -15.91 8.47
C GLU A 178 -0.09 -14.98 8.78
N GLU A 179 -0.68 -15.13 9.97
CA GLU A 179 -1.83 -14.34 10.42
C GLU A 179 -1.53 -12.84 10.53
N PHE A 180 -0.27 -12.48 10.85
CA PHE A 180 0.18 -11.09 10.84
C PHE A 180 0.09 -10.52 9.42
N PHE A 181 0.56 -11.25 8.41
CA PHE A 181 0.55 -10.79 7.02
C PHE A 181 -0.86 -10.78 6.41
N ILE A 182 -1.72 -11.74 6.76
CA ILE A 182 -3.14 -11.73 6.36
C ILE A 182 -3.84 -10.47 6.87
N GLY A 183 -3.68 -10.16 8.15
CA GLY A 183 -4.25 -8.95 8.74
C GLY A 183 -3.66 -7.67 8.13
N MET A 184 -2.36 -7.65 7.82
CA MET A 184 -1.70 -6.49 7.24
C MET A 184 -2.20 -6.24 5.82
N ALA A 185 -2.26 -7.28 4.99
CA ALA A 185 -2.80 -7.22 3.64
C ALA A 185 -4.26 -6.72 3.67
N THR A 186 -5.07 -7.21 4.61
CA THR A 186 -6.45 -6.76 4.81
C THR A 186 -6.52 -5.26 5.14
N ASN A 187 -5.70 -4.76 6.07
CA ASN A 187 -5.67 -3.34 6.44
C ASN A 187 -5.20 -2.43 5.30
N ILE A 188 -4.24 -2.91 4.49
CA ILE A 188 -3.79 -2.23 3.27
C ILE A 188 -4.95 -2.11 2.27
N VAL A 189 -5.67 -3.22 2.00
CA VAL A 189 -6.83 -3.23 1.10
C VAL A 189 -7.91 -2.27 1.59
N ILE A 190 -8.27 -2.30 2.87
CA ILE A 190 -9.28 -1.40 3.45
C ILE A 190 -8.86 0.06 3.29
N SER A 191 -7.61 0.39 3.65
CA SER A 191 -7.09 1.76 3.53
C SER A 191 -7.10 2.25 2.08
N PHE A 192 -6.75 1.37 1.14
CA PHE A 192 -6.72 1.67 -0.29
C PHE A 192 -8.13 1.92 -0.83
N LEU A 193 -9.10 1.05 -0.48
CA LEU A 193 -10.51 1.22 -0.84
C LEU A 193 -11.08 2.53 -0.30
N VAL A 194 -10.72 2.92 0.93
CA VAL A 194 -11.12 4.21 1.52
C VAL A 194 -10.59 5.39 0.68
N TYR A 195 -9.31 5.38 0.30
CA TYR A 195 -8.74 6.45 -0.53
C TYR A 195 -9.40 6.55 -1.91
N LEU A 196 -9.66 5.41 -2.56
CA LEU A 196 -10.38 5.35 -3.83
C LEU A 196 -11.80 5.92 -3.68
N ALA A 197 -12.54 5.48 -2.66
CA ALA A 197 -13.91 5.91 -2.41
C ALA A 197 -14.00 7.41 -2.16
N ILE A 198 -13.09 7.98 -1.34
CA ILE A 198 -13.02 9.43 -1.09
C ILE A 198 -12.86 10.19 -2.40
N LEU A 199 -11.91 9.79 -3.26
CA LEU A 199 -11.67 10.51 -4.52
C LEU A 199 -12.84 10.36 -5.50
N GLN A 200 -13.50 9.20 -5.55
CA GLN A 200 -14.70 8.99 -6.36
C GLN A 200 -15.88 9.84 -5.86
N ILE A 201 -16.10 9.93 -4.55
CA ILE A 201 -17.12 10.79 -3.94
C ILE A 201 -16.84 12.26 -4.28
N VAL A 202 -15.61 12.73 -4.09
CA VAL A 202 -15.20 14.11 -4.44
C VAL A 202 -15.45 14.38 -5.92
N SER A 203 -15.10 13.43 -6.79
CA SER A 203 -15.32 13.52 -8.23
C SER A 203 -16.80 13.58 -8.60
N TYR A 204 -17.63 12.74 -7.97
CA TYR A 204 -19.08 12.73 -8.15
C TYR A 204 -19.72 14.07 -7.72
N LEU A 205 -19.37 14.57 -6.52
CA LEU A 205 -19.87 15.84 -6.01
C LEU A 205 -19.47 17.02 -6.92
N TYR A 206 -18.25 16.99 -7.45
CA TYR A 206 -17.78 18.01 -8.41
C TYR A 206 -18.62 18.02 -9.69
N ILE A 207 -18.88 16.85 -10.28
CA ILE A 207 -19.73 16.71 -11.49
C ILE A 207 -21.15 17.21 -11.22
N ARG A 208 -21.72 16.87 -10.06
CA ARG A 208 -23.07 17.30 -9.68
C ARG A 208 -23.17 18.81 -9.53
N LYS A 209 -22.20 19.44 -8.86
CA LYS A 209 -22.15 20.89 -8.68
C LYS A 209 -22.06 21.64 -10.01
N ASP A 210 -21.27 21.13 -10.96
CA ASP A 210 -21.14 21.75 -12.28
C ASP A 210 -22.45 21.70 -13.08
N LYS A 211 -23.16 20.57 -13.06
CA LYS A 211 -24.48 20.43 -13.69
C LYS A 211 -25.48 21.45 -13.16
N ILE A 212 -25.61 21.58 -11.83
CA ILE A 212 -26.55 22.52 -11.19
C ILE A 212 -26.23 23.96 -11.57
N LYS A 213 -24.94 24.33 -11.63
CA LYS A 213 -24.51 25.66 -12.04
C LYS A 213 -24.96 25.97 -13.47
N ASN A 214 -24.79 25.03 -14.39
CA ASN A 214 -25.15 25.22 -15.80
C ASN A 214 -26.67 25.32 -15.99
N GLU A 215 -27.46 24.50 -15.29
CA GLU A 215 -28.93 24.59 -15.29
C GLU A 215 -29.45 25.93 -14.75
N THR A 216 -28.80 26.46 -13.70
CA THR A 216 -29.15 27.76 -13.12
C THR A 216 -28.86 28.93 -14.05
N VAL A 217 -27.78 28.85 -14.85
CA VAL A 217 -27.43 29.88 -15.85
C VAL A 217 -28.46 29.89 -16.98
N ILE A 218 -28.85 28.72 -17.49
CA ILE A 218 -29.86 28.60 -18.57
C ILE A 218 -31.22 29.15 -18.14
N ARG A 219 -31.63 28.97 -16.88
CA ARG A 219 -32.89 29.53 -16.36
C ARG A 219 -32.89 31.05 -16.19
N LYS A 220 -31.71 31.69 -16.23
CA LYS A 220 -31.55 33.14 -16.04
C LYS A 220 -31.26 33.92 -17.34
N SER A 221 -31.07 33.22 -18.45
CA SER A 221 -30.89 33.77 -19.81
C SER A 221 -32.18 33.69 -20.60
#